data_AF-A0A120JTW7-F1
#
_entry.id   AF-A0A120JTW7-F1
#
_cell.length_a   1.000
_cell.length_b   1.000
_cell.length_c   1.000
_cell.angle_alpha   90.00
_cell.angle_beta   90.00
_cell.angle_gamma   90.00
#
_symmetry.space_group_name_H-M   'P 1'
#
loop_
_entity.id
_entity.type
_entity.pdbx_description
1 polymer ?
#
loop_
_entity_poly.entity_id
_entity_poly.type
_entity_poly.pdbx_seq_one_letter_code
_entity_poly.pdbx_strand_id
1 'polypeptide(L)' 'MFVRAVKNNKGNDDSYYCALVESSRDHLGVSKHKVLINFGKVPSESVPYLKAAFAKKKPRLVYDDEPSS' A
#
# COMPACT_ATOMS: atom_id res chain seq x y z
N MET A 1 -7.22 7.97 -1.13
CA MET A 1 -6.81 6.57 -1.32
C MET A 1 -5.71 6.23 -0.33
N PHE A 2 -5.61 4.98 0.12
CA PHE A 2 -4.55 4.51 0.99
C PHE A 2 -4.33 3.00 0.80
N VAL A 3 -3.16 2.49 1.18
CA VAL A 3 -2.88 1.05 1.18
C VAL A 3 -3.34 0.46 2.52
N ARG A 4 -4.33 -0.44 2.47
CA ARG A 4 -4.72 -1.27 3.60
C ARG A 4 -3.78 -2.47 3.66
N ALA A 5 -3.11 -2.67 4.79
CA ALA A 5 -2.25 -3.82 5.05
C ALA A 5 -2.80 -4.61 6.24
N VAL A 6 -3.16 -5.87 6.01
CA VAL A 6 -3.68 -6.79 7.04
C VAL A 6 -2.63 -7.85 7.30
N LYS A 7 -2.17 -8.00 8.54
CA LYS A 7 -1.13 -8.98 8.88
C LYS A 7 -1.62 -10.39 8.54
N ASN A 8 -0.78 -11.17 7.88
CA ASN A 8 -1.06 -12.59 7.68
C ASN A 8 -0.75 -13.34 8.99
N ASN A 9 -1.79 -13.74 9.72
CA ASN A 9 -1.63 -14.49 10.96
C ASN A 9 -1.49 -16.01 10.72
N LYS A 10 -1.53 -16.46 9.47
CA LYS A 10 -1.43 -17.89 9.12
C LYS A 10 0.01 -18.21 8.71
N GLY A 11 0.74 -18.87 9.61
CA GLY A 11 2.14 -19.29 9.43
C GLY A 11 3.15 -18.34 10.09
N ASN A 12 4.44 -18.66 9.95
CA ASN A 12 5.56 -17.87 10.47
C ASN A 12 6.18 -16.93 9.41
N ASP A 13 5.40 -16.58 8.37
CA ASP A 13 5.83 -15.67 7.31
C ASP A 13 5.45 -14.23 7.68
N ASP A 14 6.45 -13.37 7.88
CA ASP A 14 6.25 -11.93 8.15
C ASP A 14 5.77 -11.20 6.89
N SER A 15 4.46 -11.30 6.65
CA SER A 15 3.80 -10.87 5.43
C SER A 15 2.44 -10.24 5.72
N TYR A 16 1.98 -9.43 4.78
CA TYR A 16 0.71 -8.70 4.86
C TYR A 16 -0.10 -8.95 3.60
N TYR A 17 -1.42 -9.03 3.75
CA TYR A 17 -2.34 -8.88 2.63
C TYR A 17 -2.59 -7.40 2.39
N CYS A 18 -2.16 -6.91 1.24
CA CYS A 18 -2.28 -5.50 0.87
C CYS A 18 -3.37 -5.26 -0.18
N ALA A 19 -4.10 -4.15 -0.04
CA ALA A 19 -5.07 -3.68 -1.02
C ALA A 19 -5.06 -2.15 -1.11
N LEU A 20 -5.24 -1.61 -2.32
CA LEU A 20 -5.46 -0.19 -2.54
C LEU A 20 -6.94 0.13 -2.28
N VAL A 21 -7.19 1.04 -1.35
CA VAL A 21 -8.54 1.44 -0.95
C VAL A 21 -8.74 2.91 -1.29
N GLU A 22 -9.81 3.19 -2.04
CA GLU A 22 -10.35 4.53 -2.18
C GLU A 22 -11.24 4.86 -0.99
N SER A 23 -11.03 6.03 -0.41
CA SER A 23 -11.90 6.57 0.63
C SER A 23 -12.57 7.81 0.05
N SER A 24 -13.90 7.79 0.03
CA SER A 24 -14.77 8.87 -0.43
C SER A 24 -15.85 9.12 0.62
N ARG A 25 -16.44 10.32 0.60
CA ARG A 25 -17.64 10.62 1.39
C ARG A 25 -18.82 10.70 0.45
N ASP A 26 -19.95 10.13 0.84
CA ASP A 26 -21.18 10.32 0.08
C ASP A 26 -21.83 11.68 0.36
N HIS A 27 -22.95 11.95 -0.32
CA HIS A 27 -23.72 13.19 -0.19
C HIS A 27 -24.28 13.41 1.23
N LEU A 28 -24.35 12.36 2.06
CA LEU A 28 -24.77 12.42 3.46
C LEU A 28 -23.57 12.55 4.41
N GLY A 29 -22.35 12.65 3.88
CA GLY A 29 -21.12 12.72 4.66
C GLY A 29 -20.61 11.38 5.19
N VAL A 30 -21.25 10.25 4.84
CA VAL A 30 -20.85 8.91 5.30
C VAL A 30 -19.60 8.49 4.56
N SER A 31 -18.60 8.01 5.31
CA SER A 31 -17.33 7.54 4.73
C SER A 31 -17.53 6.17 4.09
N LYS A 32 -17.22 6.06 2.79
CA LYS A 32 -17.26 4.80 2.02
C LYS A 32 -15.85 4.42 1.59
N HIS A 33 -15.54 3.14 1.74
CA HIS A 33 -14.24 2.56 1.43
C HIS A 33 -14.43 1.53 0.31
N LYS A 34 -13.85 1.77 -0.86
CA LYS A 34 -13.91 0.86 -2.01
C LYS A 34 -12.52 0.30 -2.30
N VAL A 35 -12.40 -1.02 -2.41
CA VAL A 35 -11.16 -1.65 -2.87
C VAL A 35 -11.03 -1.44 -4.37
N LEU A 36 -9.91 -0.86 -4.79
CA LEU A 36 -9.57 -0.65 -6.20
C LEU A 36 -8.67 -1.77 -6.74
N ILE A 37 -7.68 -2.19 -5.96
CA ILE A 37 -6.68 -3.18 -6.36
C ILE A 37 -6.38 -4.08 -5.16
N ASN A 38 -6.31 -5.40 -5.37
CA ASN A 38 -5.76 -6.34 -4.41
C ASN A 38 -4.33 -6.69 -4.81
N PHE A 39 -3.37 -6.39 -3.93
CA PHE A 39 -1.95 -6.73 -4.16
C PHE A 39 -1.60 -8.15 -3.67
N GLY A 40 -2.51 -8.80 -2.93
CA GLY A 40 -2.25 -10.14 -2.39
C GLY A 40 -1.24 -10.10 -1.23
N LYS A 41 -0.48 -11.19 -1.08
CA LYS A 41 0.54 -11.36 -0.03
C LYS A 41 1.79 -10.56 -0.39
N VAL A 42 2.18 -9.64 0.48
CA VAL A 42 3.31 -8.72 0.32
C VAL A 42 4.26 -8.91 1.52
N PRO A 43 5.58 -8.99 1.32
CA PRO A 43 6.56 -9.03 2.41
C PRO A 43 6.47 -7.79 3.30
N SER A 44 6.70 -7.95 4.60
CA SER A 44 6.66 -6.86 5.60
C SER A 44 7.53 -5.66 5.21
N GLU A 45 8.75 -5.91 4.74
CA GLU A 45 9.71 -4.91 4.26
C GLU A 45 9.22 -4.10 3.05
N SER A 46 8.35 -4.67 2.22
CA SER A 46 7.82 -4.03 1.01
C SER A 46 6.62 -3.12 1.29
N VAL A 47 5.96 -3.27 2.44
CA VAL A 47 4.74 -2.52 2.80
C VAL A 47 4.98 -1.00 2.87
N PRO A 48 6.07 -0.48 3.46
CA PRO A 48 6.36 0.96 3.48
C PRO A 48 6.48 1.57 2.09
N TYR A 49 7.19 0.90 1.16
CA TYR A 49 7.35 1.35 -0.22
C TYR A 49 6.01 1.38 -0.96
N LEU A 50 5.18 0.35 -0.75
CA LEU A 50 3.85 0.30 -1.33
C LEU A 50 2.97 1.45 -0.79
N LYS A 51 3.01 1.72 0.52
CA LYS A 51 2.31 2.88 1.12
C LYS A 51 2.81 4.20 0.53
N ALA A 52 4.12 4.35 0.35
CA ALA A 52 4.74 5.54 -0.22
C ALA A 52 4.31 5.79 -1.68
N ALA A 53 4.25 4.75 -2.50
CA ALA A 53 3.86 4.83 -3.91
C ALA A 53 2.43 5.40 -4.12
N PHE A 54 1.53 5.13 -3.18
CA PHE A 54 0.12 5.58 -3.21
C PHE A 54 -0.19 6.70 -2.20
N ALA A 55 0.81 7.26 -1.54
CA ALA A 55 0.62 8.40 -0.63
C ALA A 55 0.20 9.65 -1.42
N LYS A 56 -0.59 10.53 -0.78
CA LYS A 56 -0.98 11.82 -1.37
C LYS A 56 0.25 12.68 -1.72
N LYS A 57 1.26 12.66 -0.85
CA LYS A 57 2.57 13.27 -1.08
C LYS A 57 3.55 12.16 -1.47
N LYS A 58 3.58 11.82 -2.76
CA LYS A 58 4.47 10.78 -3.28
C LYS A 58 5.93 11.21 -3.08
N PRO A 59 6.77 10.41 -2.42
CA PRO A 59 8.18 10.71 -2.34
C PRO A 59 8.82 10.62 -3.72
N ARG A 60 9.85 11.42 -3.96
CA ARG A 60 10.68 11.30 -5.16
C ARG A 60 11.45 9.98 -5.04
N LEU A 61 11.34 9.15 -6.08
CA LEU A 61 12.13 7.93 -6.17
C LEU A 61 13.58 8.33 -6.48
N VAL A 62 14.49 7.93 -5.62
CA VAL A 62 15.93 8.12 -5.78
C VAL A 62 16.52 6.73 -5.87
N TYR A 63 17.21 6.46 -6.97
CA TYR A 63 18.02 5.27 -7.12
C TYR A 63 19.45 5.65 -6.81
N ASP A 64 20.19 4.76 -6.15
CA ASP A 64 21.64 4.86 -6.18
C ASP A 64 22.05 4.52 -7.61
N ASP A 65 22.47 5.53 -8.37
CA ASP A 65 23.06 5.32 -9.69
C ASP A 65 24.36 4.52 -9.46
N GLU A 66 24.31 3.19 -9.56
CA GLU A 66 25.53 2.43 -9.79
C GLU A 66 26.07 2.88 -11.16
N PRO A 67 27.28 3.45 -11.23
CA PRO A 67 27.86 3.80 -12.51
C PRO A 67 27.97 2.52 -13.33
N SER A 68 27.19 2.44 -14.41
CA SER A 68 27.34 1.40 -15.43
C SER A 68 28.80 1.42 -15.89
N SER A 69 29.58 0.43 -15.45
CA SER A 69 30.96 0.21 -15.89
C SER A 69 31.00 -0.28 -17.33
#